data_AF-C7MM81-F1
#
_entry.id   AF-C7MM81-F1
#
_cell.length_a   1.000
_cell.length_b   1.000
_cell.length_c   1.000
_cell.angle_alpha   90.00
_cell.angle_beta   90.00
_cell.angle_gamma   90.00
#
_symmetry.space_group_name_H-M   'P 1'
#
loop_
_entity.id
_entity.type
_entity.pdbx_description
1 polymer ?
#
loop_
_entity_poly.entity_id
_entity_poly.type
_entity_poly.pdbx_seq_one_letter_code
_entity_poly.pdbx_strand_id
1 'polypeptide(L)' 'MQIQKLRIEAYMKAHGSITSREAMEELGVMRLASRISDMKRDGMRINKETVQVFNRYGEKCNVTRYSLAEEVCDA' A
#
# COMPACT_ATOMS: atom_id res chain seq x y z
N MET A 1 2.31 -1.21 19.33
CA MET A 1 1.39 -0.80 18.25
C MET A 1 2.09 0.22 17.35
N GLN A 2 2.32 -0.07 16.06
CA GLN A 2 2.97 0.88 15.14
C GLN A 2 1.91 1.69 14.40
N ILE A 3 1.76 2.98 14.75
CA ILE A 3 0.71 3.88 14.23
C ILE A 3 0.71 3.92 12.69
N GLN A 4 1.88 3.84 12.05
CA GLN A 4 1.99 3.84 10.59
C GLN A 4 1.31 2.63 9.95
N LYS A 5 1.46 1.42 10.50
CA LYS A 5 0.84 0.20 9.95
C LYS A 5 -0.69 0.29 10.00
N LEU A 6 -1.22 0.79 11.13
CA LEU A 6 -2.66 0.97 11.31
C LEU A 6 -3.26 1.95 10.31
N ARG A 7 -2.60 3.08 10.06
CA ARG A 7 -3.03 4.07 9.06
C ARG A 7 -3.01 3.49 7.64
N ILE A 8 -1.96 2.74 7.30
CA ILE A 8 -1.82 2.07 6.00
C ILE A 8 -2.94 1.05 5.80
N GLU A 9 -3.21 0.22 6.80
CA GLU A 9 -4.28 -0.77 6.76
C GLU A 9 -5.66 -0.11 6.62
N ALA A 10 -5.95 0.91 7.44
CA ALA A 10 -7.21 1.66 7.36
C ALA A 10 -7.40 2.31 5.98
N TYR A 11 -6.35 2.90 5.42
CA TYR A 11 -6.38 3.49 4.08
C TYR A 11 -6.67 2.42 3.02
N MET A 12 -5.97 1.28 3.04
CA MET A 12 -6.24 0.19 2.09
C MET A 12 -7.66 -0.39 2.23
N LYS A 13 -8.23 -0.45 3.44
CA LYS A 13 -9.63 -0.86 3.66
C LYS A 13 -10.63 0.15 3.09
N ALA A 14 -10.36 1.45 3.22
CA ALA A 14 -11.26 2.50 2.75
C ALA A 14 -11.16 2.75 1.24
N HIS A 15 -9.96 2.67 0.66
CA HIS A 15 -9.67 3.02 -0.73
C HIS A 15 -9.36 1.81 -1.63
N GLY A 16 -9.35 0.59 -1.06
CA GLY A 16 -9.03 -0.67 -1.72
C GLY A 16 -7.54 -0.93 -1.92
N SER A 17 -6.72 0.11 -2.08
CA SER A 17 -5.28 -0.02 -2.30
C SER A 17 -4.50 1.23 -1.88
N ILE A 18 -3.17 1.12 -1.89
CA ILE A 18 -2.27 2.24 -1.66
C ILE A 18 -1.01 2.12 -2.52
N THR A 19 -0.63 3.20 -3.18
CA THR A 19 0.64 3.32 -3.88
C THR A 19 1.72 3.93 -2.99
N SER A 20 2.99 3.71 -3.34
CA SER A 20 4.10 4.40 -2.67
C SER A 20 3.97 5.93 -2.72
N ARG A 21 3.33 6.47 -3.76
CA ARG A 21 3.06 7.90 -3.90
C ARG A 21 1.99 8.39 -2.92
N GLU A 22 0.83 7.73 -2.88
CA GLU A 22 -0.25 8.08 -1.95
C GLU A 22 0.18 7.92 -0.49
N ALA A 23 0.97 6.89 -0.17
CA ALA A 23 1.51 6.74 1.18
C ALA A 23 2.39 7.92 1.59
N MET A 24 3.17 8.48 0.67
CA MET A 24 4.00 9.66 0.93
C MET A 24 3.13 10.92 1.06
N GLU A 25 2.21 11.15 0.12
CA GLU A 25 1.42 12.39 0.01
C GLU A 25 0.31 12.47 1.06
N GLU A 26 -0.44 11.38 1.28
CA GLU A 26 -1.63 11.36 2.16
C GLU A 26 -1.29 10.96 3.61
N LEU A 27 -0.32 10.05 3.80
CA LEU A 27 -0.04 9.46 5.11
C LEU A 27 1.31 9.87 5.70
N GLY A 28 2.16 10.57 4.94
CA GLY A 28 3.52 10.94 5.35
C GLY A 28 4.47 9.73 5.53
N VAL A 29 4.20 8.61 4.84
CA VAL A 29 4.97 7.37 4.94
C VAL A 29 5.95 7.23 3.76
N MET A 30 7.20 7.60 4.01
CA MET A 30 8.27 7.57 2.99
C MET A 30 8.74 6.14 2.63
N ARG A 31 8.76 5.22 3.60
CA ARG A 31 9.24 3.83 3.41
C ARG A 31 8.11 2.82 3.44
N LEU A 32 7.11 3.00 2.58
CA LEU A 32 5.94 2.11 2.50
C LEU A 32 6.34 0.64 2.39
N ALA A 33 7.27 0.29 1.49
CA ALA A 33 7.71 -1.10 1.29
C ALA A 33 8.24 -1.76 2.57
N SER A 34 8.95 -1.01 3.43
CA SER A 34 9.42 -1.52 4.72
C SER A 34 8.26 -1.82 5.67
N ARG A 35 7.24 -0.95 5.71
CA ARG A 35 6.03 -1.17 6.51
C ARG A 35 5.21 -2.35 6.00
N ILE A 36 5.06 -2.49 4.69
CA ILE A 36 4.39 -3.65 4.09
C ILE A 36 5.15 -4.95 4.41
N SER A 37 6.49 -4.94 4.34
CA SER A 37 7.30 -6.11 4.75
C SER A 37 7.07 -6.49 6.21
N ASP A 38 7.04 -5.49 7.10
CA ASP A 38 6.73 -5.71 8.50
C ASP A 38 5.30 -6.26 8.68
N MET A 39 4.30 -5.76 7.95
CA MET A 39 2.91 -6.26 8.00
C MET A 39 2.77 -7.69 7.46
N LYS A 40 3.51 -8.03 6.40
CA LYS A 40 3.56 -9.41 5.87
C LYS A 40 4.17 -10.37 6.89
N ARG A 41 5.23 -9.96 7.60
CA ARG A 41 5.84 -10.74 8.69
C ARG A 41 4.89 -10.93 9.88
N ASP A 42 4.01 -9.95 10.11
CA ASP A 42 2.95 -10.05 11.12
C ASP A 42 1.78 -10.96 10.66
N GLY A 43 1.87 -11.61 9.49
CA GLY A 43 0.89 -12.56 8.98
C GLY A 43 -0.15 -11.98 8.02
N MET A 44 -0.07 -10.69 7.71
CA MET A 44 -1.05 -10.01 6.86
C MET A 44 -0.83 -10.35 5.37
N ARG A 45 -1.88 -10.82 4.69
CA ARG A 45 -1.83 -11.14 3.25
C ARG A 45 -2.01 -9.86 2.43
N ILE A 46 -0.97 -9.46 1.72
CA ILE A 46 -0.94 -8.20 0.94
C ILE A 46 -0.47 -8.47 -0.49
N ASN A 47 -1.33 -8.13 -1.44
CA ASN A 47 -1.07 -8.16 -2.88
C ASN A 47 -0.13 -7.02 -3.28
N LYS A 48 0.61 -7.22 -4.37
CA LYS A 48 1.55 -6.23 -4.92
C LYS A 48 1.40 -6.20 -6.43
N GLU A 49 1.17 -5.03 -6.97
CA GLU A 49 1.19 -4.78 -8.42
C GLU A 49 2.05 -3.57 -8.77
N THR A 50 2.57 -3.54 -10.00
CA THR A 50 3.26 -2.38 -10.55
C THR A 50 2.30 -1.66 -11.49
N VAL A 51 2.10 -0.36 -11.26
CA VAL A 51 1.16 0.46 -12.04
C VAL A 51 1.87 1.66 -12.63
N GLN A 52 1.46 2.04 -13.85
CA GLN A 52 1.96 3.24 -14.50
C GLN A 52 1.19 4.46 -14.00
N VAL A 53 1.93 5.51 -13.66
CA VAL A 53 1.41 6.82 -13.28
C VAL A 53 2.19 7.90 -14.03
N PHE A 54 1.59 9.06 -14.20
CA PHE A 54 2.31 10.24 -14.66
C PHE A 54 2.88 10.99 -13.47
N ASN A 55 4.15 11.36 -13.55
CA ASN A 55 4.75 12.25 -12.55
C ASN A 55 4.33 13.72 -12.80
N ARG A 56 4.74 14.63 -11.91
CA ARG A 56 4.43 16.07 -12.01
C ARG A 56 4.94 16.76 -13.28
N TYR A 57 5.84 16.11 -14.02
CA TYR A 57 6.43 16.59 -15.27
C TYR A 57 5.77 15.96 -16.51
N GLY A 58 4.74 15.12 -16.32
CA GLY A 58 4.03 14.46 -17.42
C GLY A 58 4.74 13.22 -17.97
N GLU A 59 5.73 12.69 -17.26
CA GLU A 59 6.47 11.49 -17.68
C GLU A 59 5.81 10.23 -17.13
N LYS A 60 5.79 9.15 -17.91
CA LYS A 60 5.33 7.83 -17.45
C LYS A 60 6.34 7.24 -16.47
N CYS A 61 5.88 6.92 -15.27
CA CYS A 61 6.65 6.30 -14.21
C CYS A 61 5.93 5.05 -13.70
N ASN A 62 6.70 4.08 -13.22
CA ASN A 62 6.14 2.90 -12.57
C ASN A 62 6.18 3.08 -11.05
N VAL A 63 5.04 2.89 -10.39
CA VAL A 63 4.94 2.86 -8.92
C VAL A 63 4.38 1.52 -8.47
N THR A 64 4.72 1.12 -7.25
CA THR A 64 4.15 -0.07 -6.64
C THR A 64 2.83 0.29 -5.96
N ARG A 65 1.80 -0.53 -6.19
CA ARG A 65 0.54 -0.50 -5.48
C ARG A 65 0.38 -1.76 -4.65
N TYR A 66 -0.16 -1.61 -3.46
CA TYR A 66 -0.45 -2.68 -2.52
C TYR A 66 -1.94 -2.68 -2.18
N SER A 67 -2.52 -3.86 -2.01
CA SER A 67 -3.90 -4.05 -1.55
C SER A 67 -3.95 -5.20 -0.56
N LEU A 68 -4.94 -5.19 0.32
CA LEU A 68 -5.22 -6.35 1.17
C LEU A 68 -5.72 -7.48 0.28
N ALA A 69 -5.22 -8.70 0.49
CA ALA A 69 -5.83 -9.86 -0.13
C ALA A 69 -7.18 -10.10 0.54
N GLU A 70 -8.23 -10.30 -0.26
CA GLU A 70 -9.52 -10.72 0.29
C GLU A 70 -9.33 -12.05 1.03
N GLU A 71 -9.91 -12.16 2.22
CA GLU A 71 -10.11 -13.45 2.84
C GLU A 71 -11.09 -14.21 1.95
N VAL A 72 -10.58 -15.22 1.24
CA VAL A 72 -11.46 -16.19 0.59
C VAL A 72 -12.24 -16.85 1.72
N CYS A 73 -13.49 -16.44 1.89
CA CYS A 73 -14.45 -17.18 2.68
C CYS A 73 -14.73 -18.44 1.84
N ASP A 74 -13.97 -19.51 2.09
CA ASP A 74 -14.35 -20.85 1.64
C ASP A 74 -15.70 -21.16 2.31
N ALA A 75 -16.77 -21.05 1.52
CA ALA A 75 -18.14 -21.41 1.88
C ALA A 75 -18.39 -22.91 1.69
#